data_AF-A0A817Y044-F1
#
_entry.id   AF-A0A817Y044-F1
#
_cell.length_a   1.000
_cell.length_b   1.000
_cell.length_c   1.000
_cell.angle_alpha   90.00
_cell.angle_beta   90.00
_cell.angle_gamma   90.00
#
_symmetry.space_group_name_H-M   'P 1'
#
loop_
_entity.id
_entity.type
_entity.pdbx_description
1 polymer ?
#
loop_
_entity_poly.entity_id
_entity_poly.type
_entity_poly.pdbx_seq_one_letter_code
_entity_poly.pdbx_strand_id
1 'polypeptide(L)'
;MSRSERRKRFEDYLVKKQGLMLQHVTSTTDQTEYVKVHVPFEILLSTAENIRMKLPIEKIHPEQPEVSTHNTSCWYRFSHWLKKPFRLDPSLINDDIDYYTAIYSSNIDKFEPLFKELRGSRDLYFTPSERSLLTYELLSRAHRDGDGTVDVDDDDDDDDDYPKEPVAIRPGY
;
A
#
# COMPACT_ATOMS: atom_id res chain seq x y z
N MET A 1 -34.87 -5.67 10.56
CA MET A 1 -34.42 -6.02 9.19
C MET A 1 -33.77 -7.40 9.26
N SER A 2 -34.10 -8.36 8.40
CA SER A 2 -33.53 -9.72 8.53
C SER A 2 -32.03 -9.73 8.20
N ARG A 3 -31.27 -10.69 8.75
CA ARG A 3 -29.83 -10.85 8.46
C ARG A 3 -29.55 -10.95 6.95
N SER A 4 -30.43 -11.62 6.21
CA SER A 4 -30.30 -11.76 4.76
C SER A 4 -30.53 -10.46 4.01
N GLU A 5 -31.48 -9.63 4.46
CA GLU A 5 -31.75 -8.31 3.87
C GLU A 5 -30.62 -7.33 4.14
N ARG A 6 -30.05 -7.32 5.36
CA ARG A 6 -28.88 -6.49 5.71
C ARG A 6 -27.69 -6.82 4.80
N ARG A 7 -27.39 -8.12 4.63
CA ARG A 7 -26.34 -8.60 3.72
C ARG A 7 -26.56 -8.14 2.28
N LYS A 8 -27.76 -8.34 1.73
CA LYS A 8 -28.08 -7.95 0.35
C LYS A 8 -27.96 -6.44 0.14
N ARG A 9 -28.41 -5.63 1.10
CA ARG A 9 -28.28 -4.17 1.03
C ARG A 9 -26.81 -3.73 1.04
N PHE A 10 -25.98 -4.37 1.86
CA PHE A 10 -24.55 -4.08 1.92
C PHE A 10 -23.84 -4.44 0.61
N GLU A 11 -24.10 -5.64 0.07
CA GLU A 11 -23.57 -6.06 -1.23
C GLU A 11 -23.98 -5.11 -2.36
N ASP A 12 -25.26 -4.71 -2.39
CA ASP A 12 -25.76 -3.71 -3.33
C ASP A 12 -25.02 -2.36 -3.21
N TYR A 13 -24.72 -1.92 -1.98
CA TYR A 13 -23.94 -0.71 -1.75
C TYR A 13 -22.51 -0.86 -2.28
N LEU A 14 -21.84 -1.97 -2.00
CA LEU A 14 -20.48 -2.23 -2.49
C LEU A 14 -20.41 -2.18 -4.03
N VAL A 15 -21.39 -2.77 -4.71
CA VAL A 15 -21.42 -2.78 -6.18
C VAL A 15 -21.81 -1.41 -6.73
N LYS A 16 -22.92 -0.81 -6.25
CA LYS A 16 -23.51 0.40 -6.85
C LYS A 16 -22.77 1.68 -6.47
N LYS A 17 -22.24 1.77 -5.25
CA LYS A 17 -21.58 2.98 -4.74
C LYS A 17 -20.07 2.90 -4.83
N GLN A 18 -19.48 1.77 -4.47
CA GLN A 18 -18.03 1.61 -4.44
C GLN A 18 -17.45 1.00 -5.73
N GLY A 19 -18.28 0.46 -6.63
CA GLY A 19 -17.82 -0.11 -7.90
C GLY A 19 -17.07 -1.43 -7.77
N LEU A 20 -17.30 -2.15 -6.67
CA LEU A 20 -16.67 -3.45 -6.41
C LEU A 20 -17.32 -4.57 -7.23
N MET A 21 -16.53 -5.60 -7.56
CA MET A 21 -17.01 -6.81 -8.22
C MET A 21 -17.07 -7.95 -7.20
N LEU A 22 -18.23 -8.58 -7.06
CA LEU A 22 -18.47 -9.66 -6.11
C LEU A 22 -18.75 -10.97 -6.87
N GLN A 23 -18.13 -12.06 -6.44
CA GLN A 23 -18.40 -13.41 -6.94
C GLN A 23 -18.77 -14.34 -5.79
N HIS A 24 -19.97 -14.88 -5.84
CA HIS A 24 -20.47 -15.85 -4.86
C HIS A 24 -20.01 -17.26 -5.23
N VAL A 25 -19.50 -17.98 -4.25
CA VAL A 25 -19.00 -19.35 -4.38
C VAL A 25 -19.57 -20.16 -3.22
N THR A 26 -20.46 -21.10 -3.54
CA THR A 26 -21.02 -22.01 -2.54
C THR A 26 -20.09 -23.19 -2.32
N SER A 27 -19.77 -23.47 -1.06
CA SER A 27 -19.08 -24.70 -0.68
C SER A 27 -20.00 -25.90 -0.92
N THR A 28 -19.48 -26.94 -1.57
CA THR A 28 -20.20 -28.20 -1.76
C THR A 28 -20.33 -29.01 -0.47
N THR A 29 -19.49 -28.74 0.54
CA THR A 29 -19.35 -29.58 1.73
C THR A 29 -20.12 -29.03 2.93
N ASP A 30 -19.99 -27.72 3.20
CA ASP A 30 -20.39 -27.14 4.50
C ASP A 30 -21.54 -26.13 4.41
N GLN A 31 -22.30 -26.10 3.29
CA GLN A 31 -23.37 -25.11 3.01
C GLN A 31 -22.95 -23.64 3.17
N THR A 32 -21.64 -23.39 3.28
CA THR A 32 -21.07 -22.06 3.52
C THR A 32 -20.94 -21.34 2.19
N GLU A 33 -21.42 -20.10 2.15
CA GLU A 33 -21.32 -19.23 0.99
C GLU A 33 -20.13 -18.30 1.16
N TYR A 34 -19.16 -18.39 0.25
CA TYR A 34 -18.00 -17.50 0.19
C TYR A 34 -18.25 -16.40 -0.84
N VAL A 35 -17.88 -15.17 -0.50
CA VAL A 35 -17.92 -14.04 -1.44
C VAL A 35 -16.50 -13.63 -1.74
N LYS A 36 -16.08 -13.78 -3.00
CA LYS A 36 -14.81 -13.25 -3.49
C LYS A 36 -15.01 -11.80 -3.90
N VAL A 37 -14.20 -10.92 -3.33
CA VAL A 37 -14.23 -9.49 -3.61
C VAL A 37 -13.09 -9.16 -4.57
N HIS A 38 -13.41 -8.53 -5.69
CA HIS A 38 -12.43 -7.98 -6.62
C HIS A 38 -12.55 -6.45 -6.66
N VAL A 39 -11.43 -5.79 -6.37
CA VAL A 39 -11.31 -4.32 -6.38
C VAL A 39 -10.60 -3.89 -7.66
N PRO A 40 -11.25 -3.07 -8.51
CA PRO A 40 -10.61 -2.48 -9.68
C PRO A 40 -9.38 -1.65 -9.32
N PHE A 41 -8.42 -1.59 -10.25
CA PHE A 41 -7.13 -0.93 -10.04
C PHE A 41 -7.27 0.55 -9.70
N GLU A 42 -8.19 1.24 -10.36
CA GLU A 42 -8.46 2.68 -10.19
C GLU A 42 -9.02 2.98 -8.79
N ILE A 43 -9.82 2.06 -8.24
CA ILE A 43 -10.35 2.16 -6.87
C ILE A 43 -9.25 1.88 -5.84
N LEU A 44 -8.38 0.90 -6.09
CA LEU A 44 -7.22 0.67 -5.24
C LEU A 44 -6.31 1.91 -5.19
N LEU A 45 -6.08 2.54 -6.34
CA LEU A 45 -5.24 3.73 -6.44
C LEU A 45 -5.82 4.94 -5.70
N SER A 46 -7.11 5.22 -5.89
CA SER A 46 -7.78 6.31 -5.15
C SER A 46 -7.84 6.03 -3.64
N THR A 47 -8.03 4.77 -3.25
CA THR A 47 -7.98 4.37 -1.83
C THR A 47 -6.58 4.58 -1.25
N ALA A 48 -5.53 4.20 -1.98
CA ALA A 48 -4.13 4.39 -1.58
C ALA A 48 -3.77 5.87 -1.41
N GLU A 49 -4.25 6.74 -2.30
CA GLU A 49 -4.12 8.19 -2.18
C GLU A 49 -4.83 8.72 -0.92
N ASN A 50 -6.06 8.25 -0.67
CA ASN A 50 -6.84 8.67 0.49
C ASN A 50 -6.22 8.27 1.83
N ILE A 51 -5.64 7.07 1.94
CA ILE A 51 -4.93 6.64 3.16
C ILE A 51 -3.50 7.19 3.24
N ARG A 52 -3.06 7.97 2.24
CA ARG A 52 -1.70 8.48 2.12
C ARG A 52 -0.64 7.38 2.22
N MET A 53 -0.89 6.25 1.56
CA MET A 53 0.08 5.16 1.47
C MET A 53 1.38 5.71 0.87
N LYS A 54 2.53 5.33 1.44
CA LYS A 54 3.83 5.75 0.94
C LYS A 54 4.29 4.80 -0.15
N LEU A 55 4.71 5.39 -1.26
CA LEU A 55 5.36 4.69 -2.35
C LEU A 55 6.87 4.58 -2.05
N PRO A 56 7.44 3.36 -2.01
CA PRO A 56 8.89 3.19 -2.07
C PRO A 56 9.40 3.63 -3.45
N ILE A 57 10.00 4.81 -3.52
CA ILE A 57 10.76 5.27 -4.70
C ILE A 57 12.21 4.84 -4.45
N GLU A 58 12.51 3.58 -4.70
CA GLU A 58 13.92 3.17 -4.73
C GLU A 58 14.56 3.73 -6.00
N LYS A 59 15.55 4.61 -5.80
CA LYS A 59 16.68 4.89 -6.69
C LYS A 59 16.35 5.05 -8.19
N ILE A 60 15.83 6.23 -8.57
CA ILE A 60 16.46 6.88 -9.71
C ILE A 60 17.77 7.42 -9.15
N HIS A 61 18.86 6.65 -9.27
CA HIS A 61 20.17 7.28 -9.24
C HIS A 61 20.12 8.35 -10.34
N PRO A 62 20.25 9.66 -10.05
CA PRO A 62 20.88 10.47 -11.06
C PRO A 62 22.23 9.79 -11.22
N GLU A 63 22.48 9.13 -12.36
CA GLU A 63 23.85 9.06 -12.85
C GLU A 63 24.36 10.47 -12.62
N GLN A 64 25.23 10.65 -11.61
CA GLN A 64 25.74 11.97 -11.33
C GLN A 64 26.29 12.42 -12.67
N PRO A 65 25.75 13.49 -13.27
CA PRO A 65 26.31 13.95 -14.53
C PRO A 65 27.76 14.21 -14.16
N GLU A 66 28.69 13.41 -14.70
CA GLU A 66 30.10 13.66 -14.52
C GLU A 66 30.24 15.12 -14.91
N VAL A 67 30.50 15.95 -13.90
CA VAL A 67 30.52 17.40 -14.09
C VAL A 67 31.72 17.58 -14.98
N SER A 68 31.47 17.64 -16.28
CA SER A 68 32.47 17.79 -17.32
C SER A 68 33.01 19.18 -17.11
N THR A 69 34.00 19.26 -16.21
CA THR A 69 34.57 20.50 -15.72
C THR A 69 35.58 20.95 -16.76
N HIS A 70 35.08 21.21 -17.96
CA HIS A 70 35.87 21.57 -19.13
C HIS A 70 36.34 23.05 -19.09
N ASN A 71 36.21 23.72 -17.94
CA ASN A 71 36.79 25.04 -17.72
C ASN A 71 37.17 25.29 -16.25
N THR A 72 38.12 24.52 -15.72
CA THR A 72 38.67 24.77 -14.38
C THR A 72 40.03 25.45 -14.47
N SER A 73 40.05 26.75 -14.12
CA SER A 73 41.26 27.56 -13.97
C SER A 73 42.37 26.81 -13.19
N CYS A 74 43.64 27.06 -13.50
CA CYS A 74 44.80 26.42 -12.85
C CYS A 74 44.74 26.48 -11.31
N TRP A 75 44.16 27.55 -10.76
CA TRP A 75 43.92 27.74 -9.33
C TRP A 75 42.98 26.70 -8.72
N TYR A 76 41.95 26.28 -9.46
CA TYR A 76 41.03 25.22 -9.04
C TYR A 76 41.75 23.87 -8.98
N ARG A 77 42.59 23.55 -9.95
CA ARG A 77 43.38 22.30 -9.97
C ARG A 77 44.37 22.21 -8.82
N PHE A 78 45.03 23.33 -8.50
CA PHE A 78 45.97 23.40 -7.38
C PHE A 78 45.27 23.25 -6.03
N SER A 79 44.16 23.97 -5.81
CA SER A 79 43.34 23.85 -4.60
C SER A 79 42.74 22.45 -4.44
N HIS A 80 42.32 21.83 -5.54
CA HIS A 80 41.79 20.47 -5.52
C HIS A 80 42.88 19.44 -5.15
N TRP A 81 44.09 19.57 -5.70
CA TRP A 81 45.22 18.69 -5.38
C TRP A 81 45.62 18.77 -3.90
N LEU A 82 45.69 19.97 -3.33
CA LEU A 82 45.99 20.16 -1.90
C LEU A 82 44.93 19.55 -0.97
N LYS A 83 43.68 19.45 -1.42
CA LYS A 83 42.58 18.86 -0.65
C LYS A 83 42.45 17.35 -0.81
N LYS A 84 43.13 16.72 -1.79
CA LYS A 84 43.06 15.27 -2.02
C LYS A 84 43.37 14.40 -0.80
N PRO A 85 44.40 14.66 0.04
CA PRO A 85 44.71 13.79 1.18
C PRO A 85 43.68 13.88 2.31
N PHE A 86 42.82 14.90 2.32
CA PHE A 86 41.74 15.08 3.28
C PHE A 86 40.37 14.64 2.73
N ARG A 87 40.33 14.08 1.53
CA ARG A 87 39.09 13.50 0.98
C ARG A 87 38.94 12.08 1.52
N LEU A 88 37.83 11.85 2.21
CA LEU A 88 37.40 10.53 2.61
C LEU A 88 37.21 9.66 1.36
N ASP A 89 37.71 8.42 1.41
CA ASP A 89 37.55 7.46 0.31
C ASP A 89 36.05 7.21 0.09
N PRO A 90 35.50 7.48 -1.11
CA PRO A 90 34.08 7.27 -1.39
C PRO A 90 33.68 5.79 -1.28
N SER A 91 34.62 4.84 -1.32
CA SER A 91 34.33 3.42 -1.06
C SER A 91 34.07 3.09 0.43
N LEU A 92 34.47 3.99 1.34
CA LEU A 92 34.22 3.87 2.78
C LEU A 92 32.93 4.59 3.22
N ILE A 93 32.37 5.43 2.35
CA ILE A 93 31.08 6.06 2.54
C ILE A 93 30.06 5.13 1.87
N ASN A 94 29.22 4.46 2.65
CA ASN A 94 27.97 4.00 2.08
C ASN A 94 27.24 5.26 1.64
N ASP A 95 27.00 5.43 0.33
CA ASP A 95 26.16 6.51 -0.15
C ASP A 95 24.87 6.48 0.67
N ASP A 96 24.61 7.55 1.43
CA ASP A 96 23.35 7.70 2.14
C ASP A 96 22.26 7.60 1.08
N ILE A 97 21.50 6.49 1.11
CA ILE A 97 20.41 6.29 0.16
C ILE A 97 19.35 7.31 0.56
N ASP A 98 19.19 8.35 -0.24
CA ASP A 98 18.08 9.27 -0.10
C ASP A 98 16.77 8.51 -0.40
N TYR A 99 16.10 8.04 0.64
CA TYR A 99 14.76 7.46 0.53
C TYR A 99 13.74 8.59 0.35
N TYR A 100 13.52 9.01 -0.89
CA TYR A 100 12.39 9.87 -1.19
C TYR A 100 11.11 9.02 -1.20
N THR A 101 10.17 9.28 -0.29
CA THR A 101 8.84 8.65 -0.37
C THR A 101 7.87 9.65 -0.97
N ALA A 102 7.14 9.26 -2.02
CA ALA A 102 5.94 9.99 -2.44
C ALA A 102 4.70 9.32 -1.87
N ILE A 103 3.59 10.05 -1.80
CA ILE A 103 2.28 9.46 -1.57
C ILE A 103 1.74 8.97 -2.91
N TYR A 104 1.06 7.83 -2.94
CA TYR A 104 0.34 7.38 -4.14
C TYR A 104 -0.63 8.48 -4.61
N SER A 105 -0.68 8.73 -5.92
CA SER A 105 -1.67 9.64 -6.50
C SER A 105 -2.54 8.91 -7.50
N SER A 106 -3.82 9.29 -7.56
CA SER A 106 -4.75 8.87 -8.61
C SER A 106 -4.28 9.26 -10.02
N ASN A 107 -3.37 10.24 -10.14
CA ASN A 107 -2.75 10.58 -11.41
C ASN A 107 -1.61 9.59 -11.73
N ILE A 108 -1.97 8.53 -12.44
CA ILE A 108 -1.08 7.43 -12.85
C ILE A 108 0.12 7.95 -13.64
N ASP A 109 -0.10 8.87 -14.58
CA ASP A 109 0.93 9.37 -15.52
C ASP A 109 2.17 9.94 -14.82
N LYS A 110 2.00 10.49 -13.62
CA LYS A 110 3.10 11.06 -12.82
C LYS A 110 4.07 10.00 -12.31
N PHE A 111 3.59 8.79 -12.05
CA PHE A 111 4.35 7.75 -11.39
C PHE A 111 4.51 6.48 -12.24
N GLU A 112 3.72 6.30 -13.30
CA GLU A 112 3.85 5.20 -14.25
C GLU A 112 5.29 4.92 -14.70
N PRO A 113 6.11 5.92 -15.12
CA PRO A 113 7.49 5.64 -15.54
C PRO A 113 8.33 5.06 -14.40
N LEU A 114 8.13 5.53 -13.17
CA LEU A 114 8.83 5.08 -11.98
C LEU A 114 8.42 3.64 -11.59
N PHE A 115 7.14 3.32 -11.68
CA PHE A 115 6.65 1.98 -11.38
C PHE A 115 6.99 0.95 -12.45
N LYS A 116 7.01 1.35 -13.73
CA LYS A 116 7.38 0.45 -14.83
C LYS A 116 8.81 -0.04 -14.67
N GLU A 117 9.70 0.82 -14.19
CA GLU A 117 11.07 0.45 -13.85
C GLU A 117 11.15 -0.47 -12.61
N LEU A 118 10.31 -0.24 -11.60
CA LEU A 118 10.37 -0.97 -10.32
C LEU A 118 9.67 -2.35 -10.32
N ARG A 119 8.53 -2.47 -11.02
CA ARG A 119 7.60 -3.62 -10.91
C ARG A 119 7.15 -4.19 -12.25
N GLY A 120 7.50 -3.55 -13.38
CA GLY A 120 7.28 -4.04 -14.74
C GLY A 120 5.84 -3.91 -15.26
N SER A 121 4.85 -4.53 -14.60
CA SER A 121 3.46 -4.59 -15.08
C SER A 121 2.46 -3.96 -14.10
N ARG A 122 1.31 -3.49 -14.64
CA ARG A 122 0.22 -2.91 -13.85
C ARG A 122 -0.33 -3.88 -12.79
N ASP A 123 -0.29 -5.18 -13.07
CA ASP A 123 -0.76 -6.21 -12.14
C ASP A 123 0.17 -6.38 -10.94
N LEU A 124 1.43 -5.94 -11.04
CA LEU A 124 2.42 -5.98 -9.96
C LEU A 124 2.55 -4.64 -9.22
N TYR A 125 1.71 -3.66 -9.56
CA TYR A 125 1.74 -2.32 -8.96
C TYR A 125 1.46 -2.35 -7.45
N PHE A 126 0.49 -3.15 -7.03
CA PHE A 126 0.22 -3.44 -5.62
C PHE A 126 0.55 -4.88 -5.31
N THR A 127 1.34 -5.09 -4.26
CA THR A 127 1.58 -6.41 -3.67
C THR A 127 0.27 -7.00 -3.12
N PRO A 128 0.16 -8.33 -3.00
CA PRO A 128 -1.03 -8.96 -2.41
C PRO A 128 -1.40 -8.40 -1.03
N SER A 129 -0.39 -8.07 -0.21
CA SER A 129 -0.58 -7.46 1.11
C SER A 129 -1.17 -6.05 1.03
N GLU A 130 -0.65 -5.19 0.15
CA GLU A 130 -1.20 -3.84 -0.07
C GLU A 130 -2.63 -3.91 -0.61
N ARG A 131 -2.91 -4.83 -1.54
CA ARG A 131 -4.28 -5.06 -2.05
C ARG A 131 -5.22 -5.45 -0.93
N SER A 132 -4.81 -6.36 -0.05
CA SER A 132 -5.62 -6.78 1.11
C SER A 132 -5.88 -5.61 2.07
N LEU A 133 -4.86 -4.81 2.37
CA LEU A 133 -4.98 -3.63 3.23
C LEU A 133 -5.95 -2.59 2.64
N LEU A 134 -5.78 -2.25 1.36
CA LEU A 134 -6.64 -1.29 0.67
C LEU A 134 -8.08 -1.78 0.59
N THR A 135 -8.27 -3.08 0.31
CA THR A 135 -9.60 -3.69 0.28
C THR A 135 -10.26 -3.64 1.66
N TYR A 136 -9.51 -3.96 2.72
CA TYR A 136 -10.02 -3.89 4.09
C TYR A 136 -10.43 -2.47 4.47
N GLU A 137 -9.62 -1.47 4.14
CA GLU A 137 -9.96 -0.07 4.42
C GLU A 137 -11.24 0.35 3.69
N LEU A 138 -11.36 -0.02 2.41
CA LEU A 138 -12.54 0.26 1.61
C LEU A 138 -13.81 -0.37 2.19
N LEU A 139 -13.74 -1.64 2.58
CA LEU A 139 -14.85 -2.37 3.21
C LEU A 139 -15.21 -1.78 4.58
N SER A 140 -14.22 -1.39 5.37
CA SER A 140 -14.42 -0.78 6.69
C SER A 140 -15.12 0.57 6.60
N ARG A 141 -14.77 1.38 5.60
CA ARG A 141 -15.48 2.64 5.29
C ARG A 141 -16.89 2.39 4.79
N ALA A 142 -17.06 1.45 3.87
CA ALA A 142 -18.37 1.05 3.37
C ALA A 142 -19.29 0.56 4.47
N HIS A 143 -18.76 -0.13 5.48
CA HIS A 143 -19.53 -0.56 6.64
C HIS A 143 -20.05 0.66 7.43
N ARG A 144 -19.19 1.63 7.75
CA ARG A 144 -19.58 2.86 8.46
C ARG A 144 -20.60 3.68 7.66
N ASP A 145 -20.39 3.84 6.36
CA ASP A 145 -21.24 4.67 5.50
C ASP A 145 -22.56 3.98 5.15
N GLY A 146 -22.55 2.65 5.01
CA GLY A 146 -23.73 1.82 4.75
C GLY A 146 -24.64 1.65 5.97
N ASP A 147 -24.12 1.95 7.17
CA ASP A 147 -24.78 1.83 8.46
C ASP A 147 -25.45 3.12 8.96
N GLY A 148 -25.43 4.21 8.17
CA GLY A 148 -26.09 5.48 8.51
C GLY A 148 -27.63 5.43 8.64
N THR A 149 -28.22 4.25 8.80
CA THR A 149 -29.64 4.02 9.14
C THR A 149 -29.81 2.84 10.10
N VAL A 150 -28.86 2.59 11.01
CA VAL A 150 -29.08 1.69 12.14
C VAL A 150 -29.06 2.54 13.39
N ASP A 151 -30.25 2.68 13.95
CA ASP A 151 -30.47 3.21 15.27
C ASP A 151 -29.54 2.49 16.25
N VAL A 152 -28.88 3.29 17.08
CA VAL A 152 -28.14 2.85 18.26
C VAL A 152 -29.19 2.32 19.23
N ASP A 153 -29.68 1.11 19.01
CA ASP A 153 -30.55 0.35 19.91
C ASP A 153 -30.54 -1.11 19.43
N ASP A 154 -29.47 -1.84 19.72
CA ASP A 154 -29.51 -3.29 19.92
C ASP A 154 -28.38 -3.62 20.90
N ASP A 155 -28.80 -3.59 22.16
CA ASP A 155 -28.11 -4.09 23.35
C ASP A 155 -27.56 -5.50 23.15
N ASP A 156 -26.48 -5.79 23.87
CA ASP A 156 -26.22 -7.05 24.57
C ASP A 156 -26.50 -8.35 23.81
N ASP A 157 -25.49 -8.86 23.10
CA ASP A 157 -25.24 -10.31 23.07
C ASP A 157 -23.73 -10.53 23.24
N ASP A 158 -23.37 -10.71 24.52
CA ASP A 158 -22.14 -11.33 24.99
C ASP A 158 -21.95 -12.70 24.31
N ASP A 159 -21.09 -12.78 23.29
CA ASP A 159 -20.47 -14.03 22.85
C ASP A 159 -18.96 -13.82 22.70
N ASP A 160 -18.33 -13.40 23.81
CA ASP A 160 -16.89 -13.52 24.04
C ASP A 160 -16.50 -15.00 24.22
N ASP A 161 -16.48 -15.78 23.13
CA ASP A 161 -15.79 -17.09 23.07
C ASP A 161 -14.38 -16.94 22.49
N TYR A 162 -13.65 -15.89 22.93
CA TYR A 162 -12.20 -15.85 22.77
C TYR A 162 -11.56 -16.49 24.01
N PRO A 163 -10.76 -17.56 23.87
CA PRO A 163 -10.08 -18.16 25.00
C PRO A 163 -9.14 -17.14 25.67
N LYS A 164 -9.44 -16.79 26.92
CA LYS A 164 -8.71 -15.84 27.78
C LYS A 164 -7.44 -16.43 28.41
N GLU A 165 -6.78 -17.39 27.76
CA GLU A 165 -5.52 -17.94 28.27
C GLU A 165 -4.35 -17.65 27.33
N PRO A 166 -3.25 -17.05 27.82
CA PRO A 166 -2.06 -16.89 27.02
C PRO A 166 -1.48 -18.26 26.69
N VAL A 167 -1.35 -18.55 25.39
CA VAL A 167 -0.65 -19.74 24.91
C VAL A 167 0.79 -19.69 25.40
N ALA A 168 1.11 -20.48 26.43
CA ALA A 168 2.46 -20.63 26.93
C ALA A 168 3.34 -21.24 25.83
N ILE A 169 4.21 -20.42 25.26
CA ILE A 169 5.26 -20.87 24.34
C ILE A 169 6.20 -21.75 25.17
N ARG A 170 6.14 -23.06 24.96
CA ARG A 170 7.14 -23.97 25.51
C ARG A 170 8.47 -23.69 24.81
N PRO A 171 9.58 -23.45 25.52
CA PRO A 171 10.88 -23.41 24.89
C PRO A 171 11.21 -24.81 24.37
N GLY A 172 11.45 -24.91 23.07
CA GLY A 172 11.93 -26.14 22.44
C GLY A 172 13.33 -26.48 22.94
N TYR A 173 13.54 -27.76 23.21
CA TYR A 173 14.86 -28.39 23.33
C TYR A 173 15.41 -28.67 21.93
#